data_AF-A0A375ED35-F1
#
_entry.id   AF-A0A375ED35-F1
#
_cell.length_a   1.000
_cell.length_b   1.000
_cell.length_c   1.000
_cell.angle_alpha   90.00
_cell.angle_beta   90.00
_cell.angle_gamma   90.00
#
_symmetry.space_group_name_H-M   'P 1'
#
loop_
_entity.id
_entity.type
_entity.pdbx_description
1 polymer ?
#
loop_
_entity_poly.entity_id
_entity_poly.type
_entity_poly.pdbx_seq_one_letter_code
_entity_poly.pdbx_strand_id
1 'polypeptide(L)'
;MAANLNTNSGPSTFLRSDKLCSLISAPRSSPPVLPHLDKIEPYTYVRAKMIAAGWKPYHAADADICSDGDKRCEGRSEMQSCAGTGMANCIFTWSNGQRFVGITSVGEDDPVVDGAKEDARAELIRRTIRFYITPKDEISQSRQSWRVRAEIC
;
A
#
# COMPACT_ATOMS: atom_id res chain seq x y z
N MET A 1 37.70 -57.07 -50.08
CA MET A 1 37.11 -57.03 -48.72
C MET A 1 36.28 -55.76 -48.56
N ALA A 2 35.14 -55.86 -47.87
CA ALA A 2 34.15 -54.82 -47.52
C ALA A 2 34.76 -53.61 -46.77
N ALA A 3 34.13 -52.46 -46.51
CA ALA A 3 32.73 -51.97 -46.42
C ALA A 3 32.77 -50.43 -46.67
N ASN A 4 31.82 -49.76 -47.35
CA ASN A 4 30.49 -49.26 -46.94
C ASN A 4 30.46 -48.33 -45.70
N LEU A 5 29.56 -47.33 -45.79
CA LEU A 5 28.98 -46.43 -44.77
C LEU A 5 29.72 -45.09 -44.55
N ASN A 6 29.07 -43.92 -44.45
CA ASN A 6 27.69 -43.49 -44.59
C ASN A 6 27.69 -41.95 -44.53
N THR A 7 26.80 -41.32 -45.28
CA THR A 7 26.41 -39.91 -45.19
C THR A 7 26.00 -39.51 -43.77
N ASN A 8 26.18 -38.24 -43.38
CA ASN A 8 25.11 -37.46 -42.75
C ASN A 8 25.47 -35.96 -42.65
N SER A 9 24.85 -35.18 -43.52
CA SER A 9 24.51 -33.78 -43.36
C SER A 9 23.53 -33.60 -42.19
N GLY A 10 23.98 -32.96 -41.11
CA GLY A 10 23.14 -32.56 -39.97
C GLY A 10 22.67 -31.10 -40.10
N PRO A 11 21.41 -30.78 -39.76
CA PRO A 11 20.78 -29.51 -40.09
C PRO A 11 21.11 -28.41 -39.07
N SER A 12 21.29 -27.19 -39.59
CA SER A 12 21.30 -25.95 -38.81
C SER A 12 19.96 -25.79 -38.09
N THR A 13 19.92 -26.11 -36.80
CA THR A 13 18.75 -25.84 -35.96
C THR A 13 18.68 -24.33 -35.69
N PHE A 14 17.83 -23.67 -36.48
CA PHE A 14 17.22 -22.39 -36.12
C PHE A 14 16.58 -22.53 -34.74
N LEU A 15 17.17 -21.89 -33.72
CA LEU A 15 16.55 -21.73 -32.42
C LEU A 15 15.30 -20.86 -32.61
N ARG A 16 14.14 -21.53 -32.56
CA ARG A 16 12.80 -20.94 -32.59
C ARG A 16 12.63 -19.98 -31.40
N SER A 17 12.44 -18.69 -31.67
CA SER A 17 12.31 -17.60 -30.68
C SER A 17 11.00 -17.57 -29.88
N ASP A 18 10.28 -18.69 -29.73
CA ASP A 18 8.90 -18.68 -29.23
C ASP A 18 8.72 -19.02 -27.73
N LYS A 19 9.79 -19.08 -26.92
CA LYS A 19 9.64 -19.51 -25.50
C LYS A 19 10.49 -18.74 -24.48
N LEU A 20 10.44 -17.41 -24.52
CA LEU A 20 10.91 -16.59 -23.40
C LEU A 20 9.93 -15.46 -23.06
N CYS A 21 8.66 -15.82 -22.86
CA CYS A 21 7.77 -15.02 -22.02
C CYS A 21 7.32 -15.87 -20.82
N SER A 22 8.30 -16.43 -20.10
CA SER A 22 8.06 -17.02 -18.79
C SER A 22 7.77 -15.89 -17.82
N LEU A 23 6.49 -15.76 -17.53
CA LEU A 23 5.84 -14.89 -16.58
C LEU A 23 6.57 -14.91 -15.23
N ILE A 24 7.39 -13.89 -14.96
CA ILE A 24 7.80 -13.56 -13.60
C ILE A 24 6.57 -12.93 -12.95
N SER A 25 5.70 -13.77 -12.38
CA SER A 25 4.61 -13.28 -11.53
C SER A 25 5.26 -12.64 -10.31
N ALA A 26 5.22 -11.31 -10.24
CA ALA A 26 5.69 -10.58 -9.06
C ALA A 26 4.95 -11.15 -7.83
N PRO A 27 5.63 -11.39 -6.70
CA PRO A 27 4.94 -11.80 -5.48
C PRO A 27 3.91 -10.71 -5.16
N ARG A 28 2.62 -11.07 -5.24
CA ARG A 28 1.57 -10.26 -4.63
C ARG A 28 1.84 -10.33 -3.14
N SER A 29 2.54 -9.32 -2.61
CA SER A 29 2.61 -9.13 -1.16
C SER A 29 1.17 -9.03 -0.68
N SER A 30 0.79 -9.95 0.21
CA SER A 30 -0.42 -9.79 0.99
C SER A 30 -0.35 -8.42 1.66
N PRO A 31 -1.46 -7.67 1.70
CA PRO A 31 -1.43 -6.37 2.34
C PRO A 31 -0.99 -6.51 3.80
N PRO A 32 -0.16 -5.58 4.30
CA PRO A 32 0.21 -5.53 5.71
C PRO A 32 -1.02 -5.70 6.60
N VAL A 33 -1.06 -6.79 7.35
CA VAL A 33 -2.08 -7.00 8.37
C VAL A 33 -1.73 -6.09 9.55
N LEU A 34 -2.75 -5.54 10.22
CA LEU A 34 -2.51 -4.74 11.42
C LEU A 34 -1.92 -5.67 12.50
N PRO A 35 -0.73 -5.38 13.05
CA PRO A 35 -0.17 -6.18 14.12
C PRO A 35 -1.06 -6.11 15.37
N HIS A 36 -0.95 -7.13 16.24
CA HIS A 36 -1.58 -7.05 17.55
C HIS A 36 -0.92 -5.95 18.37
N LEU A 37 -1.74 -5.05 18.91
CA LEU A 37 -1.31 -3.95 19.76
C LEU A 37 -1.86 -4.19 21.15
N ASP A 38 -0.97 -4.30 22.13
CA ASP A 38 -1.37 -4.47 23.52
C ASP A 38 -1.83 -3.13 24.07
N LYS A 39 -2.94 -3.14 24.82
CA LYS A 39 -3.35 -1.94 25.55
C LYS A 39 -2.29 -1.60 26.59
N ILE A 40 -2.05 -0.31 26.79
CA ILE A 40 -1.06 0.24 27.73
C ILE A 40 0.39 0.03 27.25
N GLU A 41 0.61 -0.45 26.02
CA GLU A 41 1.96 -0.49 25.43
C GLU A 41 2.44 0.92 25.08
N PRO A 42 3.70 1.30 25.39
CA PRO A 42 4.23 2.59 25.00
C PRO A 42 4.20 2.76 23.48
N TYR A 43 3.75 3.93 23.03
CA TYR A 43 3.50 4.18 21.62
C TYR A 43 4.78 4.09 20.76
N THR A 44 5.96 4.31 21.35
CA THR A 44 7.26 4.10 20.69
C THR A 44 7.46 2.67 20.20
N TYR A 45 7.09 1.66 21.00
CA TYR A 45 7.16 0.25 20.60
C TYR A 45 6.11 -0.09 19.54
N VAL A 46 4.89 0.44 19.70
CA VAL A 46 3.83 0.28 18.70
C VAL A 46 4.25 0.87 17.35
N ARG A 47 4.87 2.05 17.34
CA ARG A 47 5.43 2.68 16.13
C ARG A 47 6.42 1.75 15.42
N ALA A 48 7.34 1.14 16.18
CA ALA A 48 8.31 0.19 15.62
C ALA A 48 7.62 -1.06 15.06
N LYS A 49 6.63 -1.62 15.76
CA LYS A 49 5.82 -2.76 15.29
C LYS A 49 5.09 -2.44 13.99
N MET A 50 4.49 -1.25 13.89
CA MET A 50 3.78 -0.80 12.68
C MET A 50 4.73 -0.69 11.49
N ILE A 51 5.89 -0.04 11.65
CA ILE A 51 6.90 0.07 10.60
C ILE A 51 7.42 -1.31 10.17
N ALA A 52 7.73 -2.18 11.14
CA ALA A 52 8.20 -3.54 10.86
C ALA A 52 7.14 -4.38 10.13
N ALA A 53 5.85 -4.16 10.42
CA ALA A 53 4.73 -4.79 9.74
C ALA A 53 4.48 -4.23 8.32
N GLY A 54 5.20 -3.18 7.89
CA GLY A 54 5.05 -2.57 6.57
C GLY A 54 4.00 -1.45 6.51
N TRP A 55 3.53 -0.97 7.66
CA TRP A 55 2.71 0.23 7.74
C TRP A 55 3.58 1.49 7.73
N LYS A 56 3.11 2.51 7.04
CA LYS A 56 3.81 3.79 6.89
C LYS A 56 3.10 4.87 7.71
N PRO A 57 3.85 5.77 8.38
CA PRO A 57 3.32 7.01 8.90
C PRO A 57 2.54 7.74 7.82
N TYR A 58 1.30 8.12 8.10
CA TYR A 58 0.49 8.90 7.18
C TYR A 58 0.24 10.28 7.79
N HIS A 59 0.54 11.33 7.02
CA HIS A 59 0.22 12.68 7.41
C HIS A 59 -1.16 13.03 6.84
N ALA A 60 -2.16 13.13 7.71
CA ALA A 60 -3.52 13.49 7.30
C ALA A 60 -3.58 14.96 6.86
N ALA A 61 -4.47 15.29 5.91
CA ALA A 61 -4.61 16.66 5.41
C ALA A 61 -5.19 17.63 6.45
N ASP A 62 -5.92 17.08 7.42
CA ASP A 62 -6.48 17.75 8.58
C ASP A 62 -5.62 17.56 9.84
N ALA A 63 -4.35 17.18 9.69
CA ALA A 63 -3.45 17.04 10.82
C ALA A 63 -3.17 18.40 11.48
N ASP A 64 -3.24 18.43 12.81
CA ASP A 64 -2.85 19.57 13.62
C ASP A 64 -1.36 19.86 13.50
N ILE A 65 -0.95 21.07 13.87
CA ILE A 65 0.46 21.44 13.96
C ILE A 65 0.97 21.01 15.34
N CYS A 66 2.01 20.18 15.34
CA CYS A 66 2.73 19.87 16.57
C CYS A 66 3.34 21.14 17.16
N SER A 67 3.04 21.42 18.43
CA SER A 67 3.59 22.60 19.10
C SER A 67 5.08 22.40 19.42
N ASP A 68 5.86 23.47 19.33
CA ASP A 68 7.29 23.42 19.65
C ASP A 68 7.51 22.93 21.09
N GLY A 69 8.31 21.87 21.25
CA GLY A 69 8.60 21.24 22.54
C GLY A 69 7.63 20.15 23.00
N ASP A 70 6.56 19.85 22.22
CA ASP A 70 5.68 18.72 22.52
C ASP A 70 6.29 17.39 22.06
N LYS A 71 6.89 16.69 23.01
CA LYS A 71 7.57 15.39 22.79
C LYS A 71 6.64 14.29 22.28
N ARG A 72 5.32 14.44 22.43
CA ARG A 72 4.34 13.44 21.97
C ARG A 72 4.25 13.41 20.45
N CYS A 73 4.43 14.55 19.79
CA CYS A 73 4.30 14.69 18.33
C CYS A 73 5.60 15.08 17.61
N GLU A 74 6.63 15.53 18.33
CA GLU A 74 7.92 15.89 17.75
C GLU A 74 8.52 14.74 16.93
N GLY A 75 8.84 15.00 15.66
CA GLY A 75 9.40 14.00 14.73
C GLY A 75 8.44 12.88 14.32
N ARG A 76 7.12 13.06 14.52
CA ARG A 76 6.08 12.08 14.21
C ARG A 76 5.06 12.64 13.22
N SER A 77 5.34 12.50 11.93
CA SER A 77 4.45 12.93 10.84
C SER A 77 3.10 12.22 10.83
N GLU A 78 3.00 11.08 11.52
CA GLU A 78 1.76 10.32 11.68
C GLU A 78 0.74 10.96 12.63
N MET A 79 1.14 11.95 13.43
CA MET A 79 0.20 12.63 14.34
C MET A 79 -0.88 13.35 13.53
N GLN A 80 -2.14 13.07 13.86
CA GLN A 80 -3.30 13.79 13.33
C GLN A 80 -3.77 14.86 14.31
N SER A 81 -3.91 14.52 15.59
CA SER A 81 -4.34 15.48 16.61
C SER A 81 -3.91 15.03 18.00
N CYS A 82 -3.61 15.98 18.87
CA CYS A 82 -3.31 15.75 20.28
C CYS A 82 -4.15 16.69 21.14
N ALA A 83 -4.84 16.15 22.15
CA ALA A 83 -5.52 16.96 23.13
C ALA A 83 -4.49 17.63 24.05
N GLY A 84 -4.61 18.95 24.23
CA GLY A 84 -3.78 19.74 25.15
C GLY A 84 -4.33 19.83 26.58
N THR A 85 -5.46 19.19 26.88
CA THR A 85 -6.07 19.15 28.22
C THR A 85 -6.67 17.79 28.50
N GLY A 86 -6.66 17.35 29.77
CA GLY A 86 -7.29 16.10 30.20
C GLY A 86 -6.32 14.91 30.17
N MET A 87 -6.65 13.86 29.43
CA MET A 87 -5.85 12.61 29.36
C MET A 87 -4.74 12.65 28.29
N ALA A 88 -4.46 13.83 27.73
CA ALA A 88 -3.40 14.04 26.74
C ALA A 88 -3.51 13.17 25.48
N ASN A 89 -4.73 12.79 25.08
CA ASN A 89 -4.91 11.78 24.06
C ASN A 89 -4.42 12.25 22.69
N CYS A 90 -3.63 11.42 22.02
CA CYS A 90 -3.21 11.66 20.64
C CYS A 90 -3.77 10.61 19.69
N ILE A 91 -4.06 11.02 18.46
CA ILE A 91 -4.45 10.17 17.35
C ILE A 91 -3.30 10.15 16.35
N PHE A 92 -2.84 8.95 15.99
CA PHE A 92 -1.79 8.73 15.01
C PHE A 92 -2.31 7.91 13.84
N THR A 93 -2.16 8.41 12.62
CA THR A 93 -2.68 7.79 11.40
C THR A 93 -1.60 7.04 10.62
N TRP A 94 -1.96 5.85 10.18
CA TRP A 94 -1.08 4.92 9.48
C TRP A 94 -1.72 4.43 8.20
N SER A 95 -0.91 4.18 7.17
CA SER A 95 -1.36 3.60 5.91
C SER A 95 -0.47 2.46 5.46
N ASN A 96 -1.09 1.40 4.94
CA ASN A 96 -0.37 0.32 4.24
C ASN A 96 -0.58 0.38 2.71
N GLY A 97 -1.07 1.51 2.20
CA GLY A 97 -1.40 1.67 0.78
C GLY A 97 -2.73 1.05 0.37
N GLN A 98 -3.44 0.34 1.24
CA GLN A 98 -4.81 -0.16 1.02
C GLN A 98 -5.80 0.32 2.07
N ARG A 99 -5.38 0.34 3.34
CA ARG A 99 -6.19 0.72 4.50
C ARG A 99 -5.52 1.86 5.25
N PHE A 100 -6.34 2.54 6.04
CA PHE A 100 -5.90 3.53 7.01
C PHE A 100 -6.35 3.11 8.39
N VAL A 101 -5.49 3.33 9.38
CA VAL A 101 -5.77 3.02 10.78
C VAL A 101 -5.36 4.21 11.64
N GLY A 102 -6.24 4.60 12.55
CA GLY A 102 -5.96 5.54 13.62
C GLY A 102 -5.63 4.78 14.90
N ILE A 103 -4.47 5.06 15.47
CA ILE A 103 -4.05 4.57 16.79
C ILE A 103 -4.26 5.70 17.79
N THR A 104 -5.03 5.44 18.84
CA THR A 104 -5.24 6.37 19.94
C THR A 104 -4.31 6.03 21.08
N SER A 105 -3.66 7.05 21.63
CA SER A 105 -2.83 6.97 22.83
C SER A 105 -3.37 7.88 23.93
N VAL A 106 -2.91 7.65 25.16
CA VAL A 106 -3.19 8.45 26.35
C VAL A 106 -1.91 8.65 27.15
N GLY A 107 -1.74 9.84 27.75
CA GLY A 107 -0.56 10.19 28.56
C GLY A 107 0.29 11.33 27.98
N GLU A 108 0.89 12.13 28.87
CA GLU A 108 1.66 13.34 28.52
C GLU A 108 3.13 13.01 28.18
N ASP A 109 3.86 12.37 29.11
CA ASP A 109 5.30 12.14 28.96
C ASP A 109 5.65 10.78 28.33
N ASP A 110 4.84 9.76 28.60
CA ASP A 110 4.99 8.40 28.04
C ASP A 110 3.64 7.91 27.52
N PRO A 111 3.21 8.35 26.32
CA PRO A 111 1.90 8.02 25.79
C PRO A 111 1.81 6.52 25.51
N VAL A 112 0.83 5.87 26.12
CA VAL A 112 0.53 4.45 25.92
C VAL A 112 -0.67 4.27 25.00
N VAL A 113 -0.71 3.18 24.25
CA VAL A 113 -1.82 2.91 23.33
C VAL A 113 -3.08 2.48 24.08
N ASP A 114 -4.19 3.14 23.78
CA ASP A 114 -5.52 2.78 24.26
C ASP A 114 -6.27 1.88 23.25
N GLY A 115 -6.00 2.08 21.96
CA GLY A 115 -6.52 1.20 20.91
C GLY A 115 -6.17 1.62 19.49
N ALA A 116 -6.60 0.79 18.53
CA ALA A 116 -6.50 1.06 17.10
C ALA A 116 -7.83 0.80 16.42
N LYS A 117 -8.23 1.70 15.52
CA LYS A 117 -9.47 1.60 14.74
C LYS A 117 -9.17 1.91 13.29
N GLU A 118 -9.84 1.22 12.37
CA GLU A 118 -9.77 1.60 10.95
C GLU A 118 -10.28 3.04 10.80
N ASP A 119 -9.46 3.90 10.17
CA ASP A 119 -9.79 5.30 9.98
C ASP A 119 -10.52 5.48 8.64
N ALA A 120 -11.85 5.40 8.70
CA ALA A 120 -12.72 5.57 7.55
C ALA A 120 -12.66 6.98 6.93
N ARG A 121 -12.19 8.00 7.67
CA ARG A 121 -12.07 9.37 7.14
C ARG A 121 -10.93 9.49 6.15
N ALA A 122 -9.79 8.85 6.42
CA ALA A 122 -8.68 8.79 5.48
C ALA A 122 -9.02 7.98 4.21
N GLU A 123 -9.88 6.94 4.32
CA GLU A 123 -10.41 6.22 3.15
C GLU A 123 -11.36 7.09 2.29
N LEU A 124 -12.17 7.95 2.91
CA LEU A 124 -13.01 8.90 2.17
C LEU A 124 -12.17 9.93 1.39
N ILE A 125 -11.09 10.43 2.00
CA ILE A 125 -10.14 11.32 1.32
C ILE A 125 -9.45 10.58 0.18
N ARG A 126 -9.02 9.31 0.37
CA ARG A 126 -8.44 8.51 -0.72
C ARG A 126 -9.40 8.30 -1.88
N ARG A 127 -10.68 7.99 -1.61
CA ARG A 127 -11.70 7.83 -2.66
C ARG A 127 -11.90 9.14 -3.40
N THR A 128 -12.06 10.23 -2.68
CA THR A 128 -12.23 11.57 -3.25
C THR A 128 -11.02 11.98 -4.09
N ILE A 129 -9.79 11.85 -3.58
CA ILE A 129 -8.55 12.12 -4.34
C ILE A 129 -8.41 11.17 -5.53
N ARG A 130 -8.74 9.88 -5.40
CA ARG A 130 -8.76 8.95 -6.55
C ARG A 130 -9.75 9.42 -7.62
N PHE A 131 -10.94 9.90 -7.24
CA PHE A 131 -11.90 10.49 -8.18
C PHE A 131 -11.38 11.78 -8.84
N TYR A 132 -10.58 12.58 -8.13
CA TYR A 132 -10.02 13.81 -8.69
C TYR A 132 -8.72 13.61 -9.50
N ILE A 133 -7.96 12.54 -9.23
CA ILE A 133 -6.68 12.22 -9.91
C ILE A 133 -6.85 11.18 -11.02
N THR A 134 -7.99 10.48 -11.15
CA THR A 134 -8.27 9.73 -12.39
C THR A 134 -8.15 10.69 -13.58
N PRO A 135 -7.27 10.42 -14.55
CA PRO A 135 -7.20 11.24 -15.75
C PRO A 135 -8.61 11.34 -16.33
N LYS A 136 -9.07 12.57 -16.58
CA LYS A 136 -10.38 12.85 -17.19
C LYS A 136 -10.58 12.18 -18.56
N ASP A 137 -9.55 11.55 -19.10
CA ASP A 137 -9.48 11.02 -20.46
C ASP A 137 -10.04 9.59 -20.62
N GLU A 138 -10.33 8.87 -19.52
CA GLU A 138 -10.81 7.48 -19.59
C GLU A 138 -12.35 7.33 -19.51
N ILE A 139 -13.10 8.43 -19.66
CA ILE A 139 -14.58 8.38 -19.80
C ILE A 139 -15.01 8.44 -21.28
N SER A 140 -14.07 8.44 -22.24
CA SER A 140 -14.42 8.45 -23.67
C SER A 140 -14.49 7.05 -24.33
N GLN A 141 -14.03 5.96 -23.71
CA GLN A 141 -13.94 4.65 -24.38
C GLN A 141 -15.08 3.67 -24.09
N SER A 142 -16.05 4.00 -23.23
CA SER A 142 -17.16 3.08 -22.92
C SER A 142 -18.42 3.25 -23.80
N ARG A 143 -18.39 4.14 -24.80
CA ARG A 143 -19.57 4.40 -25.68
C ARG A 143 -19.47 3.95 -27.13
N GLN A 144 -18.40 3.27 -27.56
CA GLN A 144 -18.29 2.79 -28.95
C GLN A 144 -17.76 1.35 -29.02
N SER A 145 -18.61 0.36 -28.74
CA SER A 145 -18.49 -0.96 -29.39
C SER A 145 -19.78 -1.79 -29.22
N TRP A 146 -20.93 -1.17 -29.51
CA TRP A 146 -22.17 -1.90 -29.84
C TRP A 146 -22.57 -1.54 -31.26
N ARG A 147 -21.86 -2.10 -32.24
CA ARG A 147 -22.28 -2.35 -33.64
C ARG A 147 -21.05 -2.73 -34.47
N VAL A 148 -20.75 -4.03 -34.55
CA VAL A 148 -20.45 -4.62 -35.86
C VAL A 148 -21.18 -5.95 -35.93
N ARG A 149 -22.34 -5.90 -36.57
CA ARG A 149 -23.01 -7.05 -37.16
C ARG A 149 -22.72 -6.91 -38.66
N ALA A 150 -21.92 -7.81 -39.22
CA ALA A 150 -21.69 -8.10 -40.65
C ALA A 150 -20.37 -8.89 -40.72
N GLU A 151 -20.41 -10.21 -40.91
CA GLU A 151 -20.35 -10.88 -42.22
C GLU A 151 -18.92 -11.00 -42.78
N ILE A 152 -18.55 -12.26 -43.06
CA ILE A 152 -17.65 -12.76 -44.13
C ILE A 152 -16.14 -12.93 -43.82
N CYS A 153 -15.72 -14.18 -44.10
CA CYS A 153 -14.40 -14.82 -44.22
C CYS A 153 -13.65 -15.24 -42.95
#